data_AF-A0A843DD60-F1
#
_entry.id   AF-A0A843DD60-F1
#
_cell.length_a   1.000
_cell.length_b   1.000
_cell.length_c   1.000
_cell.angle_alpha   90.00
_cell.angle_beta   90.00
_cell.angle_gamma   90.00
#
_symmetry.space_group_name_H-M   'P 1'
#
loop_
_entity.id
_entity.type
_entity.pdbx_description
1 polymer ?
#
loop_
_entity_poly.entity_id
_entity_poly.type
_entity_poly.pdbx_seq_one_letter_code
_entity_poly.pdbx_strand_id
1 'polypeptide(L)'
;MISVGPIIFGLLLGIIIGSQIKTGNISDTSFKTSSYVIIIIAGLIMAWQLGEFPFYDYFPLSTAFASALIGVLLSKFIFARSS
;
A
#
# COMPACT_ATOMS: atom_id res chain seq x y z
N MET A 1 -5.54 -21.40 -5.03
CA MET A 1 -6.14 -20.67 -6.17
C MET A 1 -6.08 -19.21 -5.82
N ILE A 2 -5.51 -18.34 -6.67
CA ILE A 2 -5.42 -16.91 -6.36
C ILE A 2 -6.82 -16.31 -6.28
N SER A 3 -7.11 -15.63 -5.17
CA SER A 3 -8.39 -14.92 -4.99
C SER A 3 -8.30 -13.53 -5.60
N VAL A 4 -9.15 -13.27 -6.60
CA VAL A 4 -9.12 -12.01 -7.36
C VAL A 4 -9.76 -10.86 -6.56
N GLY A 5 -10.73 -11.15 -5.70
CA GLY A 5 -11.45 -10.13 -4.91
C GLY A 5 -10.52 -9.26 -4.05
N PRO A 6 -9.68 -9.84 -3.18
CA PRO A 6 -8.71 -9.11 -2.37
C PRO A 6 -7.73 -8.27 -3.20
N ILE A 7 -7.32 -8.78 -4.36
CA ILE A 7 -6.41 -8.08 -5.28
C ILE A 7 -7.08 -6.81 -5.80
N ILE A 8 -8.30 -6.91 -6.35
CA ILE A 8 -9.04 -5.76 -6.89
C ILE A 8 -9.33 -4.74 -5.80
N PHE A 9 -9.83 -5.19 -4.64
CA PHE A 9 -10.15 -4.29 -3.53
C PHE A 9 -8.92 -3.58 -2.97
N GLY A 10 -7.83 -4.31 -2.78
CA GLY A 10 -6.56 -3.74 -2.34
C GLY A 10 -6.08 -2.68 -3.34
N LEU A 11 -6.11 -2.97 -4.64
CA LEU A 11 -5.68 -2.03 -5.68
C LEU A 11 -6.52 -0.74 -5.69
N LEU A 12 -7.85 -0.85 -5.61
CA LEU A 12 -8.74 0.30 -5.54
C LEU A 12 -8.50 1.15 -4.29
N LEU A 13 -8.41 0.51 -3.10
CA LEU A 13 -8.09 1.21 -1.86
C LEU A 13 -6.72 1.88 -1.92
N GLY A 14 -5.72 1.19 -2.48
CA GLY A 14 -4.39 1.74 -2.66
C GLY A 14 -4.40 2.98 -3.54
N ILE A 15 -5.15 2.95 -4.65
CA ILE A 15 -5.29 4.11 -5.53
C ILE A 15 -5.98 5.28 -4.80
N ILE A 16 -7.06 5.02 -4.06
CA ILE A 16 -7.78 6.04 -3.27
C ILE A 16 -6.85 6.65 -2.23
N ILE A 17 -6.19 5.84 -1.41
CA ILE A 17 -5.28 6.31 -0.36
C ILE A 17 -4.14 7.12 -0.98
N GLY A 18 -3.48 6.56 -1.99
CA GLY A 18 -2.35 7.20 -2.64
C GLY A 18 -2.71 8.50 -3.37
N SER A 19 -3.97 8.66 -3.83
CA SER A 19 -4.46 9.94 -4.38
C SER A 19 -4.50 11.07 -3.34
N GLN A 20 -4.67 10.72 -2.06
CA GLN A 20 -4.73 11.68 -0.95
C GLN A 20 -3.35 12.05 -0.40
N ILE A 21 -2.31 11.28 -0.76
CA ILE A 21 -0.94 11.57 -0.33
C ILE A 21 -0.45 12.82 -1.08
N LYS A 22 -0.44 13.96 -0.38
CA LYS A 22 0.12 15.21 -0.90
C LYS A 22 1.59 15.00 -1.22
N THR A 23 1.98 15.31 -2.46
CA THR A 23 3.39 15.29 -2.91
C THR A 23 4.07 16.67 -2.74
N GLY A 24 3.33 17.67 -2.26
CA GLY A 24 3.83 19.02 -1.96
C GLY A 24 4.58 19.12 -0.62
N ASN A 25 4.96 20.35 -0.25
CA ASN A 25 5.90 20.69 0.82
C ASN A 25 5.81 19.77 2.07
N ILE A 26 6.70 18.79 2.11
CA ILE A 26 6.87 17.82 3.22
C ILE A 26 7.31 18.54 4.52
N SER A 27 7.64 19.84 4.45
CA SER A 27 7.98 20.65 5.63
C SER A 27 6.88 20.70 6.69
N ASP A 28 5.62 20.54 6.32
CA ASP A 28 4.50 20.56 7.27
C ASP A 28 4.33 19.21 8.00
N THR A 29 4.96 18.16 7.49
CA THR A 29 4.98 16.83 8.10
C THR A 29 6.33 16.61 8.76
N SER A 30 6.43 16.82 10.07
CA SER A 30 7.64 16.58 10.89
C SER A 30 8.02 15.09 11.02
N PHE A 31 7.62 14.25 10.07
CA PHE A 31 8.02 12.85 10.06
C PHE A 31 9.46 12.74 9.58
N LYS A 32 10.36 12.40 10.51
CA LYS A 32 11.73 12.01 10.17
C LYS A 32 11.69 10.82 9.21
N THR A 33 12.67 10.74 8.30
CA THR A 33 12.82 9.61 7.36
C THR A 33 12.77 8.25 8.08
N SER A 34 13.29 8.16 9.31
CA SER A 34 13.21 6.98 10.17
C SER A 34 11.78 6.52 10.46
N SER A 35 10.82 7.44 10.60
CA SER A 35 9.42 7.12 10.86
C SER A 35 8.79 6.38 9.67
N TYR A 36 9.12 6.79 8.44
CA TYR A 36 8.64 6.09 7.24
C TYR A 36 9.19 4.67 7.16
N VAL A 37 10.46 4.46 7.52
CA VAL A 37 11.07 3.12 7.56
C VAL A 37 10.32 2.22 8.54
N ILE A 38 10.02 2.72 9.75
CA ILE A 38 9.27 1.96 10.77
C ILE A 38 7.87 1.63 10.29
N ILE A 39 7.16 2.58 9.66
CA ILE A 39 5.81 2.36 9.11
C ILE A 39 5.82 1.27 8.04
N ILE A 40 6.82 1.27 7.15
CA ILE A 40 6.96 0.24 6.11
C ILE A 40 7.19 -1.14 6.74
N ILE A 41 8.10 -1.24 7.71
CA ILE A 41 8.38 -2.50 8.41
C ILE A 41 7.12 -3.02 9.13
N ALA A 42 6.42 -2.14 9.86
CA ALA A 42 5.19 -2.50 10.54
C ALA A 42 4.11 -2.99 9.55
N GLY A 43 3.96 -2.32 8.41
CA GLY A 43 3.06 -2.73 7.34
C GLY A 43 3.38 -4.12 6.78
N LEU A 44 4.66 -4.41 6.54
CA LEU A 44 5.11 -5.73 6.08
C LEU A 44 4.86 -6.83 7.10
N ILE A 45 5.11 -6.58 8.39
CA ILE A 45 4.81 -7.54 9.47
C ILE A 45 3.31 -7.81 9.53
N MET A 46 2.48 -6.77 9.46
CA MET A 46 1.02 -6.93 9.45
C MET A 46 0.58 -7.76 8.24
N ALA A 47 1.09 -7.45 7.05
CA ALA A 47 0.76 -8.18 5.82
C ALA A 47 1.16 -9.66 5.88
N TRP A 48 2.27 -9.98 6.55
CA TRP A 48 2.71 -11.35 6.79
C TRP A 48 1.80 -12.06 7.78
N GLN A 49 1.48 -11.43 8.91
CA GLN A 49 0.63 -12.02 9.95
C GLN A 49 -0.83 -12.22 9.50
N LEU A 50 -1.33 -11.33 8.65
CA LEU A 50 -2.66 -11.45 8.04
C LEU A 50 -2.74 -12.57 7.02
N GLY A 51 -1.63 -12.88 6.33
CA GLY A 51 -1.57 -13.91 5.30
C GLY A 51 -2.48 -13.64 4.09
N GLU A 52 -2.56 -14.63 3.20
CA GLU A 52 -3.44 -14.58 2.03
C GLU A 52 -4.89 -14.90 2.41
N PHE A 53 -5.85 -14.12 1.89
CA PHE A 53 -7.27 -14.42 2.01
C PHE A 53 -7.83 -14.98 0.70
N PRO A 54 -8.76 -15.96 0.75
CA PRO A 54 -9.03 -16.91 1.85
C PRO A 54 -7.75 -17.64 2.26
N PHE A 55 -7.65 -18.15 3.49
CA PHE A 55 -6.45 -18.81 4.04
C PHE A 55 -5.82 -19.83 3.08
N TYR A 56 -4.91 -19.36 2.24
CA TYR A 56 -4.27 -20.13 1.19
C TYR A 56 -2.76 -19.98 1.33
N ASP A 57 -2.02 -21.06 1.15
CA ASP A 57 -0.57 -21.09 1.41
C ASP A 57 0.29 -20.75 0.17
N TYR A 58 -0.24 -20.03 -0.82
CA TYR A 58 0.48 -19.76 -2.07
C TYR A 58 1.40 -18.54 -1.97
N PHE A 59 1.00 -17.52 -1.21
CA PHE A 59 1.78 -16.31 -1.04
C PHE A 59 1.92 -15.94 0.44
N PRO A 60 3.15 -15.72 0.95
CA PRO A 60 3.39 -15.48 2.38
C PRO A 60 2.92 -14.09 2.86
N LEU A 61 2.55 -13.21 1.94
CA LEU A 61 2.02 -11.88 2.24
C LEU A 61 0.58 -11.79 1.76
N SER A 62 -0.22 -10.95 2.42
CA SER A 62 -1.58 -10.67 1.93
C SER A 62 -1.56 -10.11 0.50
N THR A 63 -2.26 -10.78 -0.42
CA THR A 63 -2.41 -10.33 -1.82
C THR A 63 -3.13 -8.98 -1.91
N ALA A 64 -4.02 -8.67 -0.95
CA ALA A 64 -4.64 -7.35 -0.82
C ALA A 64 -3.64 -6.27 -0.41
N PHE A 65 -2.71 -6.58 0.49
CA PHE A 65 -1.66 -5.64 0.88
C PHE A 65 -0.72 -5.35 -0.29
N ALA A 66 -0.27 -6.41 -0.99
CA ALA A 66 0.59 -6.27 -2.15
C ALA A 66 -0.08 -5.42 -3.26
N SER A 67 -1.35 -5.69 -3.57
CA SER A 67 -2.08 -4.93 -4.59
C SER A 67 -2.37 -3.49 -4.14
N ALA A 68 -2.62 -3.25 -2.85
CA ALA A 68 -2.77 -1.90 -2.31
C ALA A 68 -1.48 -1.10 -2.40
N LEU A 69 -0.32 -1.72 -2.10
CA LEU A 69 0.98 -1.06 -2.25
C LEU A 69 1.21 -0.66 -3.71
N ILE A 70 0.91 -1.55 -4.66
CA ILE A 70 0.96 -1.24 -6.09
C ILE A 70 0.00 -0.08 -6.43
N GLY A 71 -1.23 -0.10 -5.91
CA GLY A 71 -2.21 0.97 -6.11
C GLY A 71 -1.75 2.34 -5.62
N VAL A 72 -1.12 2.40 -4.44
CA VAL A 72 -0.55 3.64 -3.88
C VAL A 72 0.60 4.18 -4.73
N LEU A 73 1.43 3.30 -5.29
CA LEU A 73 2.52 3.71 -6.19
C LEU A 73 1.97 4.17 -7.54
N LEU A 74 1.01 3.45 -8.12
CA LEU A 74 0.36 3.80 -9.39
C LEU A 74 -0.41 5.11 -9.29
N SER A 75 -1.07 5.39 -8.17
CA SER A 75 -1.78 6.66 -7.98
C SER A 75 -0.84 7.86 -8.07
N LYS A 76 0.43 7.72 -7.68
CA LYS A 76 1.42 8.78 -7.91
C LYS A 76 1.62 9.02 -9.40
N PHE A 77 1.71 7.99 -10.24
CA PHE A 77 1.81 8.21 -11.69
C PHE A 77 0.53 8.79 -12.31
N ILE A 78 -0.64 8.39 -11.81
CA ILE A 78 -1.95 8.84 -12.33
C ILE A 78 -2.25 10.28 -11.89
N PHE A 79 -1.94 10.64 -10.65
CA PHE A 79 -2.35 11.89 -10.01
C PHE A 79 -1.20 12.86 -9.70
N ALA A 80 0.07 12.49 -9.91
CA ALA A 80 1.16 13.47 -9.92
C ALA A 80 1.00 14.38 -11.14
N ARG A 81 0.15 15.39 -11.00
CA ARG A 81 0.21 16.56 -11.86
C ARG A 81 1.56 17.21 -11.62
N SER A 82 2.25 17.50 -12.73
CA SER A 82 3.35 18.46 -12.79
C SER A 82 2.93 19.70 -12.02
N SER A 83 3.48 19.87 -10.82
CA SER A 83 3.48 21.15 -10.13
C SER A 83 4.71 21.93 -10.54
#